data_AF-A0A5C8RV36-F1
#
_entry.id   AF-A0A5C8RV36-F1
#
_cell.length_a   1.000
_cell.length_b   1.000
_cell.length_c   1.000
_cell.angle_alpha   90.00
_cell.angle_beta   90.00
_cell.angle_gamma   90.00
#
_symmetry.space_group_name_H-M   'P 1'
#
loop_
_entity.id
_entity.type
_entity.pdbx_description
1 polymer ?
#
loop_
_entity_poly.entity_id
_entity_poly.type
_entity_poly.pdbx_seq_one_letter_code
_entity_poly.pdbx_strand_id
1 'polypeptide(L)'
;MDADLAETLRRAAAAGRRHAQTFVVQTFVDQVGADALPWSVVAAFDAEIRGSVERDRRIEDERDRVLIAAVKLADGRPEDGAEAIETARAHLIAAIDYLEQAVLRFGVVSRAGAKHGFGPAGRPVAARS
;
A
#
# COMPACT_ATOMS: atom_id res chain seq x y z
N MET A 1 5.87 -21.53 13.63
CA MET A 1 5.61 -20.14 14.04
C MET A 1 4.69 -19.62 12.97
N ASP A 2 3.39 -19.54 13.25
CA ASP A 2 2.44 -19.00 12.27
C ASP A 2 2.77 -17.52 12.11
N ALA A 3 3.11 -17.10 10.90
CA ALA A 3 3.31 -15.69 10.62
C ALA A 3 1.93 -15.02 10.68
N ASP A 4 1.79 -13.95 11.45
CA ASP A 4 0.53 -13.20 11.45
C ASP A 4 0.46 -12.35 10.17
N LEU A 5 -0.51 -12.66 9.31
CA LEU A 5 -0.73 -11.90 8.07
C LEU A 5 -1.14 -10.47 8.36
N ALA A 6 -1.86 -10.22 9.46
CA ALA A 6 -2.21 -8.86 9.87
C ALA A 6 -0.97 -8.06 10.28
N GLU A 7 -0.01 -8.69 10.98
CA GLU A 7 1.26 -8.04 11.33
C GLU A 7 2.15 -7.81 10.09
N THR A 8 2.16 -8.76 9.17
CA THR A 8 2.88 -8.60 7.89
C THR A 8 2.29 -7.45 7.07
N LEU A 9 0.96 -7.34 7.04
CA LEU A 9 0.26 -6.21 6.42
C LEU A 9 0.64 -4.88 7.08
N ARG A 10 0.64 -4.78 8.42
CA ARG A 10 1.07 -3.56 9.13
C ARG A 10 2.48 -3.13 8.73
N ARG A 11 3.41 -4.09 8.63
CA ARG A 11 4.80 -3.83 8.21
C ARG A 11 4.88 -3.36 6.75
N ALA A 12 4.11 -3.97 5.85
CA ALA A 12 4.02 -3.57 4.45
C ALA A 12 3.44 -2.15 4.31
N ALA A 13 2.35 -1.84 5.02
CA ALA A 13 1.75 -0.50 5.05
C ALA A 13 2.72 0.54 5.61
N ALA A 14 3.44 0.22 6.69
CA ALA A 14 4.48 1.08 7.25
C ALA A 14 5.63 1.33 6.25
N ALA A 15 6.02 0.34 5.45
CA ALA A 15 7.01 0.53 4.39
C ALA A 15 6.51 1.50 3.31
N GLY A 16 5.27 1.33 2.83
CA GLY A 16 4.65 2.25 1.87
C GLY A 16 4.59 3.68 2.39
N ARG A 17 4.17 3.87 3.66
CA ARG A 17 4.14 5.20 4.30
C ARG A 17 5.53 5.82 4.40
N ARG A 18 6.57 5.04 4.72
CA ARG A 18 7.95 5.55 4.73
C ARG A 18 8.37 6.05 3.36
N HIS A 19 8.12 5.28 2.29
CA HIS A 19 8.41 5.72 0.93
C HIS A 19 7.67 7.03 0.58
N ALA A 20 6.39 7.13 0.93
CA ALA A 20 5.60 8.35 0.74
C ALA A 20 6.17 9.55 1.51
N GLN A 21 6.66 9.34 2.74
CA GLN A 21 7.24 10.41 3.58
C GLN A 21 8.62 10.87 3.09
N THR A 22 9.45 9.94 2.64
CA THR A 22 10.81 10.25 2.18
C THR A 22 10.86 10.77 0.75
N PHE A 23 9.77 10.66 0.01
CA PHE A 23 9.72 11.14 -1.37
C PHE A 23 9.86 12.67 -1.43
N VAL A 24 10.84 13.13 -2.20
CA VAL A 24 11.08 14.55 -2.46
C VAL A 24 10.67 14.84 -3.89
N VAL A 25 9.71 15.76 -4.06
CA VAL A 25 9.36 16.31 -5.38
C VAL A 25 10.56 17.10 -5.89
N GLN A 26 11.18 16.62 -6.98
CA GLN A 26 12.34 17.27 -7.59
C GLN A 26 11.99 17.91 -8.93
N THR A 27 12.73 18.95 -9.28
CA THR A 27 12.64 19.66 -10.56
C THR A 27 13.26 18.81 -11.66
N PHE A 28 12.44 18.31 -12.61
CA PHE A 28 12.69 17.74 -13.97
C PHE A 28 13.91 16.83 -14.28
N VAL A 29 14.98 16.84 -13.48
CA VAL A 29 16.28 16.21 -13.76
C VAL A 29 16.31 14.75 -13.31
N ASP A 30 15.46 14.36 -12.36
CA ASP A 30 15.40 13.00 -11.80
C ASP A 30 14.01 12.34 -11.99
N GLN A 31 13.52 12.29 -13.24
CA GLN A 31 12.25 11.61 -13.57
C GLN A 31 12.21 10.12 -13.17
N VAL A 32 13.39 9.48 -13.03
CA VAL A 32 13.50 8.07 -12.61
C VAL A 32 12.91 7.84 -11.21
N GLY A 33 13.00 8.81 -10.31
CA GLY A 33 12.42 8.71 -8.96
C GLY A 33 10.90 8.89 -8.94
N ALA A 34 10.38 9.76 -9.81
CA ALA A 34 8.94 10.03 -9.92
C ALA A 34 8.19 8.83 -10.51
N ASP A 35 8.71 8.23 -11.59
CA ASP A 35 8.10 7.05 -12.24
C ASP A 35 8.15 5.80 -11.34
N ALA A 36 9.08 5.77 -10.37
CA ALA A 36 9.24 4.66 -9.45
C ALA A 36 8.31 4.74 -8.22
N LEU A 37 7.86 5.94 -7.84
CA LEU A 37 7.11 6.12 -6.59
C LEU A 37 5.86 5.23 -6.50
N PRO A 38 4.95 5.21 -7.51
CA PRO A 38 3.74 4.38 -7.45
C PRO A 38 4.02 2.92 -7.17
N TRP A 39 5.07 2.37 -7.78
CA TRP A 39 5.45 0.98 -7.60
C TRP A 39 6.13 0.74 -6.24
N SER A 40 6.96 1.67 -5.78
CA SER A 40 7.68 1.55 -4.51
C SER A 40 6.74 1.51 -3.29
N VAL A 41 5.65 2.29 -3.29
CA VAL A 41 4.76 2.39 -2.13
C VAL A 41 3.88 1.15 -1.94
N VAL A 42 3.63 0.38 -3.01
CA VAL A 42 2.89 -0.89 -2.96
C VAL A 42 3.79 -2.12 -3.03
N ALA A 43 5.12 -1.98 -3.20
CA ALA A 43 6.01 -3.10 -3.46
C ALA A 43 5.93 -4.21 -2.39
N ALA A 44 6.03 -3.83 -1.11
CA ALA A 44 5.93 -4.78 0.00
C ALA A 44 4.53 -5.44 0.07
N PHE A 45 3.49 -4.67 -0.22
CA PHE A 45 2.12 -5.18 -0.28
C PHE A 45 1.95 -6.22 -1.38
N ASP A 46 2.42 -5.92 -2.60
CA ASP A 46 2.31 -6.80 -3.76
C ASP A 46 3.11 -8.10 -3.56
N ALA A 47 4.29 -8.00 -2.94
CA ALA A 47 5.16 -9.14 -2.68
C ALA A 47 4.61 -10.08 -1.59
N GLU A 48 4.10 -9.52 -0.49
CA GLU A 48 3.81 -10.31 0.71
C GLU A 48 2.32 -10.56 0.94
N ILE A 49 1.45 -9.62 0.53
CA ILE A 49 0.03 -9.61 0.90
C ILE A 49 -0.86 -9.99 -0.28
N ARG A 50 -0.70 -9.36 -1.44
CA ARG A 50 -1.67 -9.47 -2.55
C ARG A 50 -1.95 -10.90 -2.99
N GLY A 51 -0.92 -11.75 -3.05
CA GLY A 51 -1.07 -13.18 -3.37
C GLY A 51 -1.50 -14.05 -2.18
N SER A 52 -1.31 -13.57 -0.95
CA SER A 52 -1.61 -14.28 0.29
C SER A 52 -3.07 -14.15 0.73
N VAL A 53 -3.83 -13.25 0.09
CA VAL A 53 -5.28 -13.10 0.27
C VAL A 53 -6.04 -13.55 -0.97
N GLU A 54 -7.28 -14.02 -0.79
CA GLU A 54 -8.19 -14.29 -1.89
C GLU A 54 -8.48 -13.00 -2.67
N ARG A 55 -8.71 -13.11 -3.99
CA ARG A 55 -9.03 -11.94 -4.81
C ARG A 55 -10.33 -11.30 -4.34
N ASP A 56 -10.24 -10.06 -3.87
CA ASP A 56 -11.38 -9.24 -3.49
C ASP A 56 -11.31 -7.90 -4.22
N ARG A 57 -12.36 -7.56 -4.96
CA ARG A 57 -12.41 -6.33 -5.75
C ARG A 57 -12.22 -5.07 -4.90
N ARG A 58 -12.71 -5.06 -3.66
CA ARG A 58 -12.59 -3.87 -2.79
C ARG A 58 -11.15 -3.61 -2.39
N ILE A 59 -10.37 -4.68 -2.19
CA ILE A 59 -8.93 -4.56 -1.89
C ILE A 59 -8.17 -4.05 -3.13
N GLU A 60 -8.48 -4.58 -4.31
CA GLU A 60 -7.87 -4.12 -5.56
C GLU A 60 -8.23 -2.66 -5.88
N ASP A 61 -9.49 -2.25 -5.64
CA ASP A 61 -9.93 -0.86 -5.80
C ASP A 61 -9.15 0.10 -4.87
N GLU A 62 -8.88 -0.28 -3.61
CA GLU A 62 -8.04 0.54 -2.71
C GLU A 62 -6.57 0.54 -3.13
N ARG A 63 -6.04 -0.58 -3.65
CA ARG A 63 -4.69 -0.64 -4.21
C ARG A 63 -4.54 0.34 -5.38
N ASP A 64 -5.53 0.40 -6.26
CA ASP A 64 -5.53 1.35 -7.37
C ASP A 64 -5.61 2.80 -6.89
N ARG A 65 -6.35 3.08 -5.81
CA ARG A 65 -6.33 4.42 -5.18
C ARG A 65 -4.95 4.81 -4.66
N VAL A 66 -4.20 3.88 -4.07
CA VAL A 66 -2.80 4.14 -3.65
C VAL A 66 -1.95 4.50 -4.85
N LEU A 67 -2.03 3.73 -5.94
CA LEU A 67 -1.27 4.01 -7.16
C LEU A 67 -1.62 5.38 -7.75
N ILE A 68 -2.91 5.72 -7.83
CA ILE A 68 -3.37 7.03 -8.32
C ILE A 68 -2.88 8.17 -7.41
N ALA A 69 -2.95 8.01 -6.09
CA ALA A 69 -2.47 9.02 -5.15
C ALA A 69 -0.94 9.19 -5.23
N ALA A 70 -0.20 8.11 -5.47
CA ALA A 70 1.24 8.15 -5.65
C ALA A 70 1.62 8.88 -6.94
N VAL A 71 0.92 8.62 -8.05
CA VAL A 71 1.11 9.37 -9.29
C VAL A 71 0.85 10.87 -9.07
N LYS A 72 -0.24 11.23 -8.37
CA LYS A 72 -0.53 12.64 -8.05
C LYS A 72 0.57 13.32 -7.23
N LEU A 73 1.17 12.62 -6.29
CA LEU A 73 2.31 13.16 -5.53
C LEU A 73 3.56 13.28 -6.41
N ALA A 74 3.81 12.29 -7.26
CA ALA A 74 4.96 12.27 -8.18
C ALA A 74 4.86 13.35 -9.27
N ASP A 75 3.64 13.64 -9.75
CA ASP A 75 3.35 14.67 -10.74
C ASP A 75 3.40 16.10 -10.17
N GLY A 76 3.35 16.22 -8.84
CA GLY A 76 3.47 17.50 -8.16
C GLY A 76 4.79 18.18 -8.50
N ARG A 77 4.79 19.51 -8.53
CA ARG A 77 5.95 20.32 -8.90
C ARG A 77 6.26 21.36 -7.83
N PRO A 78 7.52 21.81 -7.72
CA PRO A 78 7.88 22.84 -6.75
C PRO A 78 7.05 24.12 -6.90
N GLU A 79 6.65 24.49 -8.12
CA GLU A 79 5.78 25.64 -8.40
C GLU A 79 4.34 25.51 -7.86
N ASP A 80 3.86 24.30 -7.58
CA ASP A 80 2.54 24.07 -6.98
C ASP A 80 2.47 24.53 -5.52
N GLY A 81 3.65 24.77 -4.91
CA GLY A 81 3.78 25.22 -3.53
C GLY A 81 3.80 24.06 -2.53
N ALA A 82 4.47 24.32 -1.39
CA ALA A 82 4.70 23.30 -0.36
C ALA A 82 3.39 22.71 0.21
N GLU A 83 2.35 23.54 0.37
CA GLU A 83 1.06 23.09 0.90
C GLU A 83 0.34 22.09 -0.01
N ALA A 84 0.41 22.28 -1.33
CA ALA A 84 -0.19 21.37 -2.30
C ALA A 84 0.53 20.01 -2.32
N ILE A 85 1.86 20.03 -2.26
CA ILE A 85 2.70 18.82 -2.18
C ILE A 85 2.40 18.05 -0.88
N GLU A 86 2.36 18.73 0.27
CA GLU A 86 2.06 18.09 1.55
C GLU A 86 0.62 17.55 1.61
N THR A 87 -0.33 18.23 0.97
CA THR A 87 -1.70 17.71 0.80
C THR A 87 -1.73 16.44 -0.03
N ALA A 88 -1.02 16.40 -1.16
CA ALA A 88 -0.91 15.19 -1.98
C ALA A 88 -0.25 14.03 -1.22
N ARG A 89 0.78 14.34 -0.41
CA ARG A 89 1.45 13.36 0.46
C ARG A 89 0.50 12.80 1.51
N ALA A 90 -0.26 13.66 2.18
CA ALA A 90 -1.26 13.24 3.16
C ALA A 90 -2.33 12.34 2.54
N HIS A 91 -2.80 12.65 1.33
CA HIS A 91 -3.75 11.80 0.60
C HIS A 91 -3.16 10.41 0.25
N LEU A 92 -1.89 10.34 -0.14
CA LEU A 92 -1.22 9.06 -0.39
C LEU A 92 -1.12 8.22 0.90
N ILE A 93 -0.72 8.84 2.01
CA ILE A 93 -0.65 8.14 3.31
C ILE A 93 -2.03 7.61 3.71
N ALA A 94 -3.08 8.43 3.59
CA ALA A 94 -4.44 8.00 3.87
C ALA A 94 -4.91 6.85 2.97
N ALA A 95 -4.56 6.86 1.67
CA ALA A 95 -4.87 5.77 0.77
C ALA A 95 -4.19 4.45 1.20
N ILE A 96 -2.94 4.51 1.67
CA ILE A 96 -2.22 3.33 2.20
C ILE A 96 -2.92 2.80 3.45
N ASP A 97 -3.33 3.68 4.36
CA ASP A 97 -4.05 3.30 5.57
C ASP A 97 -5.42 2.68 5.23
N TYR A 98 -6.12 3.18 4.21
CA TYR A 98 -7.38 2.59 3.74
C TYR A 98 -7.19 1.22 3.09
N LEU A 99 -6.11 1.02 2.32
CA LEU A 99 -5.77 -0.30 1.79
C LEU A 99 -5.52 -1.31 2.91
N GLU A 100 -4.76 -0.92 3.94
CA GLU A 100 -4.56 -1.74 5.13
C GLU A 100 -5.90 -2.11 5.79
N GLN A 101 -6.77 -1.13 6.04
CA GLN A 101 -8.09 -1.37 6.62
C GLN A 101 -8.96 -2.28 5.75
N ALA A 102 -8.92 -2.13 4.43
CA ALA A 102 -9.67 -2.97 3.50
C ALA A 102 -9.21 -4.43 3.58
N VAL A 103 -7.90 -4.70 3.66
CA VAL A 103 -7.40 -6.07 3.84
C VAL A 103 -7.80 -6.63 5.20
N LEU A 104 -7.70 -5.85 6.28
CA LEU A 104 -8.12 -6.34 7.61
C LEU A 104 -9.62 -6.68 7.64
N ARG A 105 -10.45 -5.88 6.96
CA ARG A 105 -11.92 -6.04 6.99
C ARG A 105 -12.43 -7.11 6.02
N PHE A 106 -11.85 -7.19 4.83
CA PHE A 106 -12.36 -8.01 3.73
C PHE A 106 -11.45 -9.18 3.36
N GLY A 107 -10.18 -9.13 3.76
CA GLY A 107 -9.19 -10.15 3.43
C GLY A 107 -9.55 -11.52 4.00
N VAL A 108 -9.37 -12.52 3.15
CA VAL A 108 -9.47 -13.93 3.50
C VAL A 108 -8.18 -14.60 3.07
N VAL A 109 -7.57 -15.40 3.94
CA VAL A 109 -6.31 -16.10 3.65
C VAL A 109 -6.51 -17.02 2.45
N SER A 110 -5.66 -16.87 1.43
CA SER A 110 -5.71 -17.72 0.24
C SER A 110 -5.03 -19.07 0.47
N ARG A 111 -5.17 -20.00 -0.49
CA ARG A 111 -4.35 -21.22 -0.49
C ARG A 111 -2.85 -20.93 -0.54
N ALA A 112 -2.44 -19.89 -1.26
CA ALA A 112 -1.04 -19.49 -1.30
C ALA A 112 -0.61 -18.87 0.04
N GLY A 113 -1.46 -18.04 0.65
CA GLY A 113 -1.21 -17.50 1.98
C GLY A 113 -1.06 -18.60 3.04
N ALA A 114 -1.89 -19.64 2.98
CA ALA A 114 -1.77 -20.80 3.86
C ALA A 114 -0.45 -21.55 3.68
N LYS A 115 0.04 -21.69 2.44
CA LYS A 115 1.35 -22.28 2.15
C LYS A 115 2.51 -21.44 2.70
N HIS A 116 2.34 -20.12 2.80
CA HIS A 116 3.30 -19.21 3.43
C HIS A 116 3.23 -19.21 4.97
N GLY A 117 2.33 -19.98 5.57
CA GLY A 117 2.21 -20.10 7.03
C GLY A 117 1.37 -19.01 7.70
N PHE A 118 0.49 -18.33 6.95
CA PHE A 118 -0.44 -17.31 7.45
C PHE A 118 -1.71 -17.88 8.10
N GLY A 119 -1.69 -19.16 8.48
CA GLY A 119 -2.86 -19.89 8.96
C GLY A 119 -3.72 -20.51 7.85
N PRO A 120 -4.85 -21.15 8.20
CA PRO A 120 -5.66 -21.91 7.25
C PRO A 120 -6.31 -21.03 6.19
N ALA A 121 -6.33 -21.50 4.93
CA ALA A 121 -7.05 -20.85 3.85
C ALA A 121 -8.55 -20.74 4.18
N GLY A 122 -9.19 -19.66 3.72
CA GLY A 122 -10.60 -19.37 4.00
C GLY A 122 -10.84 -18.68 5.34
N ARG A 123 -9.82 -18.47 6.18
CA ARG A 123 -9.94 -17.71 7.42
C ARG A 123 -9.86 -16.19 7.14
N PRO A 124 -10.63 -15.35 7.85
CA PRO A 124 -10.45 -13.91 7.80
C PRO A 124 -9.04 -13.51 8.25
N VAL A 125 -8.48 -12.45 7.65
CA VAL A 125 -7.17 -11.89 8.04
C VAL A 125 -7.19 -11.35 9.46
N ALA A 126 -8.23 -10.59 9.82
CA ALA A 126 -8.45 -10.14 11.19
C ALA A 126 -9.65 -10.87 11.80
N ALA A 127 -9.61 -11.10 13.12
CA ALA A 127 -10.76 -11.59 13.87
C ALA A 127 -11.93 -10.60 13.71
N ARG A 128 -13.11 -11.09 13.32
CA ARG A 128 -14.32 -10.28 13.27
C ARG A 128 -14.79 -10.03 14.69
N SER A 129 -14.51 -8.84 15.23
CA SER A 129 -15.12 -8.32 16.46
C SER A 129 -16.47 -7.68 16.15
#